data_AF-A0A925VSI2-F1
#
_entry.id   AF-A0A925VSI2-F1
#
_cell.length_a   1.000
_cell.length_b   1.000
_cell.length_c   1.000
_cell.angle_alpha   90.00
_cell.angle_beta   90.00
_cell.angle_gamma   90.00
#
_symmetry.space_group_name_H-M   'P 1'
#
loop_
_entity.id
_entity.type
_entity.pdbx_description
1 polymer ?
#
loop_
_entity_poly.entity_id
_entity_poly.type
_entity_poly.pdbx_seq_one_letter_code
_entity_poly.pdbx_strand_id
1 'polypeptide(L)'
;MTDEEIANEIKRTELAIKRAELQLKESEQKKSGGFSITTSLPLLIAIIGLVASAVTAFIQRDTSLKLEESRFRSSLLLKALEAKDTDNISKMLLFMVNTKMLKDEDGSIRRIADKPEQLPILLEAVPGIKYGT
;
A
#
# COMPACT_ATOMS: atom_id res chain seq x y z
N MET A 1 71.97 -16.79 -39.80
CA MET A 1 70.98 -16.32 -38.82
C MET A 1 71.51 -16.72 -37.46
N THR A 2 71.81 -15.75 -36.61
CA THR A 2 72.39 -15.99 -35.27
C THR A 2 71.28 -16.29 -34.27
N ASP A 3 71.57 -17.05 -33.22
CA ASP A 3 70.58 -17.39 -32.17
C ASP A 3 69.96 -16.13 -31.52
N GLU A 4 70.70 -15.01 -31.55
CA GLU A 4 70.26 -13.70 -31.08
C GLU A 4 69.17 -13.08 -31.97
N GLU A 5 69.23 -13.30 -33.29
CA GLU A 5 68.20 -12.84 -34.23
C GLU A 5 66.89 -13.59 -34.01
N ILE A 6 66.95 -14.91 -33.80
CA ILE A 6 65.80 -15.76 -33.50
C ILE A 6 65.14 -15.33 -32.19
N ALA A 7 65.94 -15.09 -31.14
CA ALA A 7 65.44 -14.65 -29.84
C ALA A 7 64.73 -13.28 -29.92
N ASN A 8 65.28 -12.35 -30.72
CA ASN A 8 64.67 -11.04 -30.94
C ASN A 8 63.37 -11.11 -31.74
N GLU A 9 63.28 -12.01 -32.72
CA GLU A 9 62.07 -12.22 -33.51
C GLU A 9 60.93 -12.85 -32.68
N ILE A 10 61.26 -13.83 -31.84
CA ILE A 10 60.31 -14.43 -30.89
C ILE A 10 59.77 -13.37 -29.95
N LYS A 11 60.65 -12.56 -29.34
CA LYS A 11 60.26 -11.49 -28.42
C LYS A 11 59.36 -10.44 -29.09
N ARG A 12 59.62 -10.10 -30.35
CA ARG A 12 58.76 -9.18 -31.12
C ARG A 12 57.38 -9.78 -31.37
N THR A 13 57.33 -11.07 -31.69
CA THR A 13 56.08 -11.79 -31.95
C THR A 13 55.25 -11.92 -30.67
N GLU A 14 55.87 -12.26 -29.54
CA GLU A 14 55.22 -12.30 -28.23
C GLU A 14 54.66 -10.92 -27.83
N LEU A 15 55.43 -9.86 -28.04
CA LEU A 15 54.98 -8.49 -27.77
C LEU A 15 53.82 -8.08 -28.69
N ALA A 16 53.83 -8.51 -29.95
CA ALA A 16 52.74 -8.26 -30.89
C ALA A 16 51.45 -8.98 -30.46
N ILE A 17 51.55 -10.25 -30.07
CA ILE A 17 50.42 -11.05 -29.57
C ILE A 17 49.85 -10.41 -28.30
N LYS A 18 50.70 -10.06 -27.33
CA LYS A 18 50.27 -9.43 -26.08
C LYS A 18 49.58 -8.09 -26.32
N ARG A 19 50.03 -7.31 -27.30
CA ARG A 19 49.36 -6.05 -27.70
C ARG A 19 48.00 -6.31 -28.35
N ALA A 20 47.88 -7.32 -29.20
CA ALA A 20 46.61 -7.70 -29.81
C ALA A 20 45.60 -8.20 -28.77
N GLU A 21 46.04 -9.01 -27.80
CA GLU A 21 45.20 -9.47 -26.68
C GLU A 21 44.72 -8.31 -25.80
N LEU A 22 45.62 -7.38 -25.47
CA LEU A 22 45.24 -6.19 -24.69
C LEU A 22 44.24 -5.32 -25.45
N GLN A 23 44.43 -5.11 -26.75
CA GLN A 23 43.47 -4.38 -27.58
C GLN A 23 42.10 -5.08 -27.66
N LEU A 24 42.08 -6.42 -27.79
CA LEU A 24 40.85 -7.18 -27.77
C LEU A 24 40.12 -7.02 -26.43
N LYS A 25 40.84 -7.18 -25.32
CA LYS A 25 40.29 -7.03 -23.97
C LYS A 25 39.76 -5.62 -23.71
N GLU A 26 40.47 -4.58 -24.17
CA GLU A 26 39.99 -3.20 -24.13
C GLU A 26 38.74 -3.01 -24.98
N SER A 27 38.66 -3.64 -26.15
CA SER A 27 37.49 -3.54 -27.04
C SER A 27 36.26 -4.25 -26.50
N GLU A 28 36.44 -5.36 -25.78
CA GLU A 28 35.37 -6.11 -25.11
C GLU A 28 34.86 -5.34 -23.88
N GLN A 29 35.75 -4.78 -23.06
CA GLN A 29 35.37 -3.95 -21.92
C GLN A 29 34.69 -2.64 -22.34
N LYS A 30 35.09 -2.05 -23.48
CA LYS A 30 34.42 -0.86 -24.02
C LYS A 30 33.03 -1.18 -24.60
N LYS A 31 32.82 -2.41 -25.11
CA LYS A 31 31.52 -2.86 -25.63
C LYS A 31 30.53 -3.28 -24.54
N SER A 32 30.99 -3.64 -23.34
CA SER A 32 30.12 -4.01 -22.21
C SER A 32 29.54 -2.82 -21.43
N GLY A 33 29.83 -1.58 -21.83
CA GLY A 33 29.26 -0.37 -21.23
C GLY A 33 27.85 0.00 -21.69
N GLY A 34 27.22 -0.81 -22.55
CA GLY A 34 25.85 -0.60 -23.02
C GLY A 34 24.83 -1.23 -22.08
N PHE A 35 23.81 -0.47 -21.69
CA PHE A 35 22.62 -0.91 -20.95
C PHE A 35 22.15 -2.30 -21.38
N SER A 36 22.51 -3.33 -20.62
CA SER A 36 22.06 -4.70 -20.87
C SER A 36 20.59 -4.80 -20.50
N ILE A 37 19.73 -4.85 -21.52
CA ILE A 37 18.27 -4.92 -21.41
C ILE A 37 17.84 -6.06 -20.46
N THR A 38 18.61 -7.14 -20.36
CA THR A 38 18.33 -8.28 -19.47
C THR A 38 18.51 -7.96 -17.98
N THR A 39 19.39 -7.03 -17.63
CA THR A 39 19.71 -6.68 -16.22
C THR A 39 18.94 -5.44 -15.76
N SER A 40 18.64 -4.52 -16.67
CA SER A 40 17.94 -3.28 -16.37
C SER A 40 16.42 -3.37 -16.42
N LEU A 41 15.86 -4.32 -17.18
CA LEU A 41 14.41 -4.52 -17.29
C LEU A 41 13.76 -4.96 -15.96
N PRO A 42 14.31 -5.91 -15.17
CA PRO A 42 13.78 -6.25 -13.86
C PRO A 42 13.83 -5.07 -12.89
N LEU A 43 14.88 -4.25 -12.95
CA LEU A 43 15.03 -3.06 -12.12
C LEU A 43 13.94 -2.02 -12.45
N LEU A 44 13.65 -1.79 -13.73
CA LEU A 44 12.56 -0.91 -14.16
C LEU A 44 11.19 -1.43 -13.71
N ILE A 45 10.93 -2.74 -13.85
CA ILE A 45 9.69 -3.37 -13.38
C ILE A 45 9.56 -3.22 -11.86
N ALA A 46 10.64 -3.41 -11.10
CA ALA A 46 10.64 -3.24 -9.65
C ALA A 46 10.32 -1.79 -9.24
N ILE A 47 10.90 -0.80 -9.95
CA ILE A 47 10.61 0.62 -9.69
C ILE A 47 9.13 0.94 -9.99
N ILE A 48 8.60 0.48 -11.13
CA ILE A 48 7.19 0.68 -11.48
C ILE A 48 6.28 0.03 -10.44
N GLY A 49 6.58 -1.21 -10.03
CA GLY A 49 5.84 -1.92 -9.00
C GLY A 49 5.83 -1.16 -7.67
N LEU A 50 6.98 -0.64 -7.23
CA LEU A 50 7.12 0.12 -6.00
C LEU A 50 6.28 1.41 -6.03
N VAL A 51 6.33 2.15 -7.15
CA VAL A 51 5.52 3.37 -7.33
C VAL A 51 4.03 3.04 -7.31
N ALA A 52 3.60 1.99 -8.03
CA ALA A 52 2.21 1.56 -8.04
C ALA A 52 1.71 1.15 -6.64
N SER A 53 2.53 0.42 -5.87
CA SER A 53 2.23 0.05 -4.49
C SER A 53 2.12 1.27 -3.58
N ALA A 54 3.02 2.26 -3.71
CA ALA A 54 2.98 3.48 -2.92
C ALA A 54 1.70 4.30 -3.18
N VAL A 55 1.31 4.45 -4.45
CA VAL A 55 0.06 5.13 -4.84
C VAL A 55 -1.15 4.39 -4.29
N THR A 56 -1.16 3.06 -4.40
CA THR A 56 -2.26 2.23 -3.88
C THR A 56 -2.39 2.35 -2.36
N ALA A 57 -1.28 2.28 -1.63
CA ALA A 57 -1.26 2.44 -0.18
C ALA A 57 -1.78 3.81 0.26
N PHE A 58 -1.47 4.86 -0.50
CA PHE A 58 -1.98 6.20 -0.23
C PHE A 58 -3.50 6.28 -0.42
N ILE A 59 -4.03 5.74 -1.52
CA ILE A 59 -5.49 5.69 -1.78
C ILE A 59 -6.22 4.82 -0.74
N GLN A 60 -5.62 3.71 -0.34
CA GLN A 60 -6.20 2.80 0.65
C GLN A 60 -6.24 3.40 2.06
N ARG A 61 -5.34 4.33 2.39
CA ARG A 61 -5.30 4.99 3.71
C ARG A 61 -6.60 5.76 3.97
N ASP A 62 -7.01 6.59 3.01
CA ASP A 62 -8.23 7.41 3.16
C ASP A 62 -9.49 6.55 3.17
N THR A 63 -9.52 5.51 2.34
CA THR A 63 -10.65 4.58 2.27
C THR A 63 -10.80 3.78 3.56
N SER A 64 -9.67 3.29 4.11
CA SER A 64 -9.65 2.55 5.37
C SER A 64 -10.08 3.42 6.55
N LEU A 65 -9.60 4.66 6.62
CA LEU A 65 -9.95 5.58 7.70
C LEU A 65 -11.44 5.96 7.67
N LYS A 66 -12.00 6.24 6.48
CA LYS A 66 -13.45 6.50 6.33
C LYS A 66 -14.28 5.28 6.70
N LEU A 67 -13.83 4.08 6.31
CA LEU A 67 -14.52 2.83 6.65
C LEU A 67 -14.49 2.57 8.16
N GLU A 68 -13.34 2.81 8.81
CA GLU A 68 -13.18 2.69 10.26
C GLU A 68 -14.06 3.71 11.01
N GLU A 69 -14.08 4.97 10.56
CA GLU A 69 -14.98 5.99 11.10
C GLU A 69 -16.45 5.58 10.96
N SER A 70 -16.85 5.03 9.79
CA SER A 70 -18.21 4.53 9.58
C SER A 70 -18.54 3.35 10.50
N ARG A 71 -17.63 2.38 10.66
CA ARG A 71 -17.83 1.21 11.53
C ARG A 71 -17.92 1.62 13.00
N PHE A 72 -17.05 2.53 13.43
CA PHE A 72 -17.07 3.09 14.78
C PHE A 72 -18.41 3.76 15.09
N ARG A 73 -18.90 4.63 14.19
CA ARG A 73 -20.21 5.28 14.33
C ARG A 73 -21.36 4.29 14.40
N SER A 74 -21.39 3.29 13.52
CA SER A 74 -22.43 2.25 13.56
C SER A 74 -22.39 1.45 14.86
N SER A 75 -21.20 1.14 15.37
CA SER A 75 -21.04 0.44 16.66
C SER A 75 -21.56 1.27 17.84
N LEU A 76 -21.30 2.59 17.85
CA LEU A 76 -21.85 3.49 18.87
C LEU A 76 -23.36 3.57 18.82
N LEU A 77 -23.94 3.70 17.62
CA LEU A 77 -25.40 3.70 17.44
C LEU A 77 -26.02 2.40 17.93
N LEU A 78 -25.47 1.24 17.55
CA LEU A 78 -25.91 -0.05 18.06
C LEU A 78 -25.81 -0.12 19.58
N LYS A 79 -24.72 0.40 20.16
CA LYS A 79 -24.54 0.43 21.61
C LYS A 79 -25.58 1.29 22.32
N ALA A 80 -25.98 2.40 21.71
CA ALA A 80 -27.07 3.22 22.22
C ALA A 80 -28.40 2.46 22.16
N LEU A 81 -28.66 1.73 21.09
CA LEU A 81 -29.89 0.94 20.88
C LEU A 81 -29.96 -0.35 21.73
N GLU A 82 -28.86 -0.82 22.31
CA GLU A 82 -28.86 -1.92 23.28
C GLU A 82 -29.54 -1.56 24.61
N ALA A 83 -29.78 -0.27 24.89
CA ALA A 83 -30.49 0.13 26.08
C ALA A 83 -31.95 -0.38 26.05
N LYS A 84 -32.44 -0.83 27.22
CA LYS A 84 -33.74 -1.51 27.34
C LYS A 84 -34.94 -0.57 27.24
N ASP A 85 -34.73 0.72 27.44
CA ASP A 85 -35.78 1.74 27.40
C ASP A 85 -35.37 2.91 26.51
N THR A 86 -36.38 3.54 25.91
CA THR A 86 -36.19 4.64 24.96
C THR A 86 -35.58 5.88 25.59
N ASP A 87 -35.80 6.10 26.89
CA ASP A 87 -35.25 7.21 27.66
C ASP A 87 -33.72 7.14 27.76
N ASN A 88 -33.18 5.94 28.00
CA ASN A 88 -31.75 5.70 28.07
C ASN A 88 -31.12 5.70 26.67
N ILE A 89 -31.82 5.20 25.65
CA ILE A 89 -31.39 5.34 24.25
C ILE A 89 -31.24 6.84 23.91
N SER A 90 -32.25 7.65 24.21
CA SER A 90 -32.26 9.10 23.98
C SER A 90 -31.08 9.79 24.68
N LYS A 91 -30.91 9.57 25.99
CA LYS A 91 -29.80 10.13 26.77
C LYS A 91 -28.44 9.74 26.20
N MET A 92 -28.28 8.48 25.78
CA MET A 92 -27.04 7.98 25.19
C MET A 92 -26.74 8.64 23.84
N LEU A 93 -27.75 8.76 22.97
CA LEU A 93 -27.61 9.44 21.68
C LEU A 93 -27.25 10.91 21.86
N LEU A 94 -27.96 11.63 22.74
CA LEU A 94 -27.65 13.03 23.06
C LEU A 94 -26.25 13.18 23.64
N PHE A 95 -25.83 12.27 24.53
CA PHE A 95 -24.47 12.25 25.06
C PHE A 95 -23.44 12.10 23.94
N MET A 96 -23.58 11.10 23.06
CA MET A 96 -22.65 10.85 21.95
C MET A 96 -22.56 12.02 20.97
N VAL A 97 -23.67 12.70 20.70
CA VAL A 97 -23.70 13.88 19.82
C VAL A 97 -23.08 15.10 20.53
N ASN A 98 -23.35 15.29 21.82
CA ASN A 98 -22.81 16.41 22.59
C ASN A 98 -21.30 16.28 22.82
N THR A 99 -20.78 15.06 22.99
CA THR A 99 -19.33 14.80 23.12
C THR A 99 -18.59 14.69 21.78
N LYS A 100 -19.28 14.93 20.65
CA LYS A 100 -18.73 14.84 19.29
C LYS A 100 -18.24 13.45 18.88
N MET A 101 -18.64 12.40 19.61
CA MET A 101 -18.37 11.01 19.20
C MET A 101 -19.21 10.62 17.97
N LEU A 102 -20.40 11.20 17.86
CA LEU A 102 -21.30 11.07 16.71
C LEU A 102 -21.49 12.44 16.05
N LYS A 103 -21.26 12.52 14.73
CA LYS A 103 -21.55 13.73 13.96
C LYS A 103 -23.05 13.75 13.63
N ASP A 104 -23.69 14.89 13.87
CA ASP A 104 -25.11 15.15 13.61
C ASP A 104 -25.23 16.42 12.77
N GLU A 105 -24.85 16.32 11.49
CA GLU A 105 -24.73 17.48 10.58
C GLU A 105 -26.09 18.07 10.23
N ASP A 106 -27.10 17.22 10.10
CA ASP A 106 -28.47 17.60 9.73
C ASP A 106 -29.41 17.72 10.95
N GLY A 107 -28.90 17.49 12.17
CA GLY A 107 -29.68 17.51 13.40
C GLY A 107 -30.66 16.33 13.54
N SER A 108 -30.60 15.32 12.67
CA SER A 108 -31.54 14.20 12.67
C SER A 108 -31.49 13.39 13.96
N ILE A 109 -30.30 13.16 14.50
CA ILE A 109 -30.13 12.35 15.70
C ILE A 109 -30.70 13.08 16.91
N ARG A 110 -30.42 14.38 17.07
CA ARG A 110 -31.04 15.20 18.13
C ARG A 110 -32.56 15.23 18.02
N ARG A 111 -33.11 15.45 16.82
CA ARG A 111 -34.57 15.49 16.61
C ARG A 111 -35.29 14.22 17.06
N ILE A 112 -34.68 13.06 16.82
CA ILE A 112 -35.26 11.77 17.19
C ILE A 112 -35.00 11.48 18.68
N ALA A 113 -33.82 11.82 19.19
CA ALA A 113 -33.49 11.64 20.60
C ALA A 113 -34.38 12.51 21.51
N ASP A 114 -34.77 13.71 21.07
CA ASP A 114 -35.71 14.58 21.80
C ASP A 114 -37.15 14.03 21.85
N LYS A 115 -37.43 12.92 21.14
CA LYS A 115 -38.72 12.22 21.11
C LYS A 115 -38.53 10.73 21.43
N PRO A 116 -38.28 10.37 22.70
CA PRO A 116 -37.96 9.00 23.10
C PRO A 116 -38.97 7.96 22.59
N GLU A 117 -40.26 8.30 22.57
CA GLU A 117 -41.34 7.44 22.10
C GLU A 117 -41.24 7.02 20.62
N GLN A 118 -40.42 7.71 19.82
CA GLN A 118 -40.19 7.41 18.41
C GLN A 118 -38.93 6.53 18.19
N LEU A 119 -38.17 6.25 19.25
CA LEU A 119 -36.95 5.46 19.13
C LEU A 119 -37.26 3.97 19.00
N PRO A 120 -36.55 3.24 18.12
CA PRO A 120 -36.70 1.80 18.01
C PRO A 120 -36.17 1.15 19.28
N ILE A 121 -37.03 0.44 19.99
CA ILE A 121 -36.61 -0.52 21.01
C ILE A 121 -36.24 -1.80 20.26
N LEU A 122 -35.01 -2.27 20.40
CA LEU A 122 -34.64 -3.61 19.93
C LEU A 122 -35.36 -4.65 20.81
N LEU A 123 -36.61 -4.93 20.48
CA LEU A 123 -37.38 -6.05 21.02
C LEU A 123 -36.80 -7.35 20.44
N GLU A 124 -35.88 -7.92 21.21
CA GLU A 124 -35.26 -9.25 21.04
C GLU A 124 -34.50 -9.47 19.72
N ALA A 125 -33.35 -10.13 19.85
CA ALA A 125 -32.45 -10.43 18.76
C ALA A 125 -33.20 -11.13 17.61
N VAL A 126 -33.19 -10.55 16.41
CA VAL A 126 -33.60 -11.24 15.18
C VAL A 126 -32.72 -12.49 15.06
N PRO A 127 -33.28 -13.71 15.21
CA PRO A 127 -32.46 -14.91 15.14
C PRO A 127 -32.06 -15.14 13.68
N GLY A 128 -30.75 -15.11 13.42
CA GLY A 128 -30.15 -15.74 12.24
C GLY A 128 -30.24 -14.95 10.93
N ILE A 129 -29.48 -13.87 10.80
CA ILE A 129 -29.00 -13.45 9.47
C ILE A 129 -27.80 -14.34 9.15
N LYS A 130 -28.02 -15.40 8.37
CA LYS A 130 -26.94 -16.16 7.72
C LYS A 130 -26.33 -15.27 6.65
N TYR A 131 -25.13 -14.75 6.89
CA TYR A 131 -24.31 -14.22 5.80
C TYR A 131 -23.95 -15.40 4.89
N GLY A 132 -24.38 -15.33 3.63
CA GLY A 132 -24.08 -16.33 2.62
C GLY A 132 -22.57 -16.56 2.55
N THR A 133 -22.18 -17.82 2.68
CA THR A 133 -20.84 -18.34 2.40
C THR A 133 -20.52 -18.26 0.91
#